data_AF-A0A0F7NDV1-F1
#
_entry.id   AF-A0A0F7NDV1-F1
#
_cell.length_a   1.000
_cell.length_b   1.000
_cell.length_c   1.000
_cell.angle_alpha   90.00
_cell.angle_beta   90.00
_cell.angle_gamma   90.00
#
_symmetry.space_group_name_H-M   'P 1'
#
loop_
_entity.id
_entity.type
_entity.pdbx_description
1 polymer ?
#
loop_
_entity_poly.entity_id
_entity_poly.type
_entity_poly.pdbx_seq_one_letter_code
_entity_poly.pdbx_strand_id
1 'polypeptide(L)'
;MTQLNAETALPYALKRIGVLMTADPADPLEAEGVLNPATAWGPDGHLYLFPRIVSAGNVSRIARARVVIEDGVPVGVERQGVVLAPDEGFERGARNAGVEDPRITFLADLGVHVMTYVAYGPLGPRPALAVSDDTVHWRRLGPLHFAYRPGLSTDLNFFPNKDLVFFPEVLPGPNGRPCFAMLHRPMWELDWLRPGEGAPAPAGVTDPRPSIWIAYADAGAVRADLSALTSLTHAAPVAGPQMPFEEAKIGAGPPPLRVPEGWLLIHHGVTGPVAKGFELSHGSVYRAGGILLDALDPSRVLARSPQPWLSPQIREETEGTLGNVVFPTAVEEIEGIPYVFYGMADSSIGVAALERTAP
;
A
#
# COMPACT_ATOMS: atom_id res chain seq x y z
N MET A 1 -24.69 5.08 6.96
CA MET A 1 -24.08 3.99 7.76
C MET A 1 -24.93 2.76 7.57
N THR A 2 -24.52 1.86 6.69
CA THR A 2 -25.15 0.54 6.56
C THR A 2 -24.72 -0.25 7.79
N GLN A 3 -25.67 -0.73 8.61
CA GLN A 3 -25.35 -1.70 9.65
C GLN A 3 -24.75 -2.93 8.96
N LEU A 4 -23.50 -3.25 9.29
CA LEU A 4 -22.86 -4.49 8.85
C LEU A 4 -23.69 -5.64 9.45
N ASN A 5 -24.23 -6.53 8.61
CA ASN A 5 -24.80 -7.78 9.09
C ASN A 5 -23.69 -8.58 9.76
N ALA A 6 -23.88 -8.92 11.03
CA ALA A 6 -22.97 -9.74 11.82
C ALA A 6 -22.84 -11.20 11.31
N GLU A 7 -23.50 -11.56 10.21
CA GLU A 7 -23.68 -12.95 9.75
C GLU A 7 -22.69 -13.41 8.67
N THR A 8 -21.92 -12.52 8.04
CA THR A 8 -20.84 -12.94 7.11
C THR A 8 -19.48 -12.72 7.76
N ALA A 9 -19.04 -13.72 8.54
CA ALA A 9 -17.65 -13.83 8.94
C ALA A 9 -16.78 -13.94 7.67
N LEU A 10 -15.70 -13.16 7.58
CA LEU A 10 -14.70 -13.35 6.54
C LEU A 10 -14.01 -14.71 6.76
N PRO A 11 -14.09 -15.67 5.83
CA PRO A 11 -13.55 -17.02 6.00
C PRO A 11 -12.05 -17.05 5.71
N TYR A 12 -11.29 -16.09 6.23
CA TYR A 12 -9.87 -15.92 5.95
C TYR A 12 -9.11 -15.56 7.23
N ALA A 13 -7.86 -16.01 7.31
CA ALA A 13 -6.94 -15.67 8.38
C ALA A 13 -5.50 -15.59 7.84
N LEU A 14 -4.63 -14.88 8.56
CA LEU A 14 -3.20 -14.87 8.28
C LEU A 14 -2.46 -15.74 9.29
N LYS A 15 -1.61 -16.62 8.79
CA LYS A 15 -0.71 -17.44 9.59
C LYS A 15 0.73 -17.03 9.32
N ARG A 16 1.41 -16.54 10.35
CA ARG A 16 2.82 -16.18 10.26
C ARG A 16 3.67 -17.38 9.85
N ILE A 17 4.53 -17.17 8.85
CA ILE A 17 5.52 -18.15 8.41
C ILE A 17 6.87 -17.84 9.05
N GLY A 18 7.36 -16.61 8.89
CA GLY A 18 8.64 -16.22 9.46
C GLY A 18 9.22 -14.93 8.86
N VAL A 19 10.48 -14.68 9.20
CA VAL A 19 11.28 -13.58 8.66
C VAL A 19 11.85 -14.02 7.30
N LEU A 20 11.70 -13.18 6.29
CA LEU A 20 12.16 -13.43 4.93
C LEU A 20 13.44 -12.66 4.60
N MET A 21 13.54 -11.41 5.05
CA MET A 21 14.67 -10.54 4.74
C MET A 21 14.93 -9.60 5.92
N THR A 22 16.18 -9.54 6.35
CA THR A 22 16.73 -8.55 7.28
C THR A 22 17.79 -7.73 6.57
N ALA A 23 18.05 -6.51 7.05
CA ALA A 23 19.12 -5.68 6.52
C ALA A 23 20.49 -6.39 6.53
N ASP A 24 21.26 -6.23 5.46
CA ASP A 24 22.65 -6.62 5.39
C ASP A 24 23.50 -5.55 6.08
N PRO A 25 24.14 -5.86 7.23
CA PRO A 25 24.95 -4.87 7.96
C PRO A 25 26.18 -4.40 7.17
N ALA A 26 26.57 -5.10 6.10
CA ALA A 26 27.65 -4.69 5.21
C ALA A 26 27.19 -3.75 4.08
N ASP A 27 25.89 -3.66 3.80
CA ASP A 27 25.36 -2.77 2.78
C ASP A 27 24.94 -1.41 3.39
N PRO A 28 25.67 -0.31 3.10
CA PRO A 28 25.29 1.01 3.60
C PRO A 28 23.93 1.51 3.08
N LEU A 29 23.39 0.91 2.01
CA LEU A 29 22.07 1.23 1.50
C LEU A 29 20.92 0.64 2.32
N GLU A 30 21.21 -0.34 3.19
CA GLU A 30 20.26 -0.99 4.09
C GLU A 30 20.46 -0.57 5.56
N ALA A 31 21.32 0.42 5.82
CA ALA A 31 21.76 0.82 7.17
C ALA A 31 20.62 1.19 8.15
N GLU A 32 19.51 1.72 7.64
CA GLU A 32 18.31 2.05 8.45
C GLU A 32 17.17 1.03 8.28
N GLY A 33 17.38 -0.03 7.50
CA GLY A 33 16.48 -1.18 7.39
C GLY A 33 16.09 -1.57 5.97
N VAL A 34 15.39 -2.71 5.89
CA VAL A 34 14.66 -3.19 4.72
C VAL A 34 13.18 -3.30 5.09
N LEU A 35 12.32 -2.63 4.34
CA LEU A 35 10.95 -2.34 4.76
C LEU A 35 9.97 -2.66 3.62
N ASN A 36 8.70 -2.83 4.02
CA ASN A 36 7.49 -2.60 3.21
C ASN A 36 7.64 -2.96 1.71
N PRO A 37 7.78 -4.24 1.36
CA PRO A 37 8.07 -4.62 -0.02
C PRO A 37 6.84 -4.64 -0.92
N ALA A 38 7.06 -4.48 -2.22
CA ALA A 38 6.16 -5.02 -3.23
C ALA A 38 6.66 -6.38 -3.75
N THR A 39 5.85 -7.04 -4.57
CA THR A 39 6.21 -8.28 -5.28
C THR A 39 5.82 -8.19 -6.74
N ALA A 40 6.51 -8.94 -7.59
CA ALA A 40 6.09 -9.18 -8.96
C ALA A 40 6.69 -10.47 -9.51
N TRP A 41 5.93 -11.17 -10.36
CA TRP A 41 6.46 -12.25 -11.18
C TRP A 41 7.19 -11.68 -12.40
N GLY A 42 8.46 -12.05 -12.56
CA GLY A 42 9.24 -11.72 -13.73
C GLY A 42 8.80 -12.51 -14.96
N PRO A 43 9.11 -12.03 -16.17
CA PRO A 43 8.85 -12.76 -17.42
C PRO A 43 9.63 -14.08 -17.52
N ASP A 44 10.65 -14.27 -16.69
CA ASP A 44 11.42 -15.51 -16.54
C ASP A 44 10.76 -16.54 -15.60
N GLY A 45 9.58 -16.22 -15.05
CA GLY A 45 8.84 -17.11 -14.16
C GLY A 45 9.35 -17.12 -12.72
N HIS A 46 10.27 -16.23 -12.36
CA HIS A 46 10.72 -16.08 -10.97
C HIS A 46 9.91 -15.02 -10.23
N LEU A 47 9.69 -15.25 -8.94
CA LEU A 47 9.09 -14.26 -8.05
C LEU A 47 10.17 -13.31 -7.53
N TYR A 48 9.89 -12.01 -7.58
CA TYR A 48 10.77 -10.96 -7.08
C TYR A 48 10.12 -10.15 -5.96
N LEU A 49 10.93 -9.85 -4.96
CA LEU A 49 10.66 -8.88 -3.91
C LEU A 49 11.23 -7.52 -4.31
N PHE A 50 10.48 -6.47 -4.04
CA PHE A 50 10.87 -5.08 -4.25
C PHE A 50 10.88 -4.33 -2.92
N PRO A 51 11.89 -4.56 -2.06
CA PRO A 51 11.95 -3.95 -0.74
C PRO A 51 12.28 -2.46 -0.83
N ARG A 52 11.69 -1.67 0.07
CA ARG A 52 12.17 -0.33 0.40
C ARG A 52 13.43 -0.48 1.25
N ILE A 53 14.58 -0.13 0.70
CA ILE A 53 15.84 -0.10 1.46
C ILE A 53 16.15 1.34 1.86
N VAL A 54 16.65 1.54 3.07
CA VAL A 54 16.89 2.88 3.63
C VAL A 54 18.33 3.02 4.07
N SER A 55 19.02 3.97 3.43
CA SER A 55 20.37 4.35 3.81
C SER A 55 20.36 5.46 4.87
N ALA A 56 21.49 5.64 5.54
CA ALA A 56 21.69 6.70 6.54
C ALA A 56 21.17 8.07 6.07
N GLY A 57 20.44 8.78 6.95
CA GLY A 57 19.81 10.06 6.66
C GLY A 57 18.42 9.92 6.04
N ASN A 58 17.74 8.79 6.25
CA ASN A 58 16.41 8.47 5.74
C ASN A 58 16.29 8.66 4.21
N VAL A 59 17.26 8.11 3.46
CA VAL A 59 17.22 8.10 2.00
C VAL A 59 16.78 6.73 1.50
N SER A 60 15.54 6.65 1.02
CA SER A 60 14.90 5.40 0.61
C SER A 60 15.00 5.12 -0.89
N ARG A 61 15.14 3.84 -1.24
CA ARG A 61 15.20 3.31 -2.62
C ARG A 61 14.38 2.04 -2.71
N ILE A 62 13.96 1.68 -3.92
CA ILE A 62 13.39 0.35 -4.19
C ILE A 62 14.49 -0.53 -4.79
N ALA A 63 14.82 -1.60 -4.08
CA ALA A 63 15.70 -2.65 -4.59
C ALA A 63 14.89 -3.78 -5.21
N ARG A 64 15.60 -4.75 -5.81
CA ARG A 64 15.05 -6.00 -6.33
C ARG A 64 15.81 -7.16 -5.71
N ALA A 65 15.09 -8.19 -5.32
CA ALA A 65 15.66 -9.43 -4.83
C ALA A 65 14.82 -10.63 -5.31
N ARG A 66 15.45 -11.72 -5.76
CA ARG A 66 14.74 -12.95 -6.13
C ARG A 66 14.26 -13.64 -4.85
N VAL A 67 12.99 -14.02 -4.78
CA VAL A 67 12.46 -14.81 -3.67
C VAL A 67 12.92 -16.26 -3.80
N VAL A 68 13.53 -16.80 -2.74
CA VAL A 68 13.90 -18.20 -2.64
C VAL A 68 12.70 -18.97 -2.09
N ILE A 69 12.24 -19.97 -2.84
CA ILE A 69 11.08 -20.81 -2.51
C ILE A 69 11.58 -22.24 -2.31
N GLU A 70 11.30 -22.82 -1.16
CA GLU A 70 11.60 -24.21 -0.80
C GLU A 70 10.29 -24.92 -0.41
N ASP A 71 9.98 -26.03 -1.07
CA ASP A 71 8.75 -26.80 -0.86
C ASP A 71 7.46 -25.94 -0.85
N GLY A 72 7.37 -25.01 -1.81
CA GLY A 72 6.24 -24.09 -1.97
C GLY A 72 6.23 -22.90 -0.98
N VAL A 73 7.23 -22.77 -0.10
CA VAL A 73 7.28 -21.73 0.94
C VAL A 73 8.40 -20.71 0.64
N PRO A 74 8.12 -19.39 0.70
CA PRO A 74 9.16 -18.37 0.70
C PRO A 74 10.04 -18.46 1.95
N VAL A 75 11.35 -18.66 1.77
CA VAL A 75 12.30 -18.86 2.88
C VAL A 75 13.42 -17.82 2.94
N GLY A 76 13.64 -17.06 1.86
CA GLY A 76 14.67 -16.04 1.83
C GLY A 76 14.66 -15.25 0.52
N VAL A 77 15.70 -14.45 0.32
CA VAL A 77 15.89 -13.68 -0.90
C VAL A 77 17.35 -13.63 -1.37
N GLU A 78 17.54 -13.45 -2.66
CA GLU A 78 18.83 -13.14 -3.28
C GLU A 78 18.82 -11.72 -3.84
N ARG A 79 19.64 -10.84 -3.27
CA ARG A 79 19.70 -9.41 -3.62
C ARG A 79 20.24 -9.20 -5.04
N GLN A 80 19.65 -8.25 -5.78
CA GLN A 80 20.04 -7.92 -7.15
C GLN A 80 20.31 -6.42 -7.37
N GLY A 81 20.18 -5.60 -6.33
CA GLY A 81 20.50 -4.18 -6.35
C GLY A 81 19.30 -3.25 -6.50
N VAL A 82 19.57 -1.97 -6.70
CA VAL A 82 18.56 -0.90 -6.79
C VAL A 82 17.94 -0.84 -8.18
N VAL A 83 16.60 -0.75 -8.24
CA VAL A 83 15.84 -0.58 -9.50
C VAL A 83 15.12 0.77 -9.59
N LEU A 84 14.88 1.42 -8.46
CA LEU A 84 14.33 2.78 -8.41
C LEU A 84 15.00 3.57 -7.28
N ALA A 85 15.76 4.60 -7.63
CA ALA A 85 16.30 5.56 -6.67
C ALA A 85 15.45 6.85 -6.67
N PRO A 86 15.58 7.76 -5.69
CA PRO A 86 14.87 9.03 -5.73
C PRO A 86 15.58 9.96 -6.71
N ASP A 87 15.35 9.78 -8.02
CA ASP A 87 16.10 10.45 -9.06
C ASP A 87 15.51 11.78 -9.52
N GLU A 88 14.20 11.93 -9.38
CA GLU A 88 13.46 13.10 -9.82
C GLU A 88 13.49 14.24 -8.80
N GLY A 89 13.32 15.47 -9.27
CA GLY A 89 13.30 16.65 -8.39
C GLY A 89 12.17 16.64 -7.36
N PHE A 90 11.05 15.95 -7.65
CA PHE A 90 9.94 15.77 -6.69
C PHE A 90 10.19 14.63 -5.70
N GLU A 91 11.26 13.86 -5.86
CA GLU A 91 11.69 12.77 -4.96
C GLU A 91 12.86 13.21 -4.06
N ARG A 92 13.41 14.42 -4.25
CA ARG A 92 14.59 14.93 -3.54
C ARG A 92 14.33 16.31 -2.91
N GLY A 93 14.30 16.38 -1.59
CA GLY A 93 14.39 17.61 -0.80
C GLY A 93 15.83 17.96 -0.41
N ALA A 94 16.01 19.08 0.28
CA ALA A 94 17.33 19.52 0.76
C ALA A 94 17.89 18.65 1.90
N ARG A 95 17.01 17.95 2.63
CA ARG A 95 17.35 17.15 3.82
C ARG A 95 16.68 15.77 3.83
N ASN A 96 16.02 15.40 2.74
CA ASN A 96 15.28 14.16 2.59
C ASN A 96 15.26 13.76 1.11
N ALA A 97 15.21 12.47 0.82
CA ALA A 97 14.96 11.98 -0.52
C ALA A 97 14.42 10.56 -0.43
N GLY A 98 13.42 10.21 -1.25
CA GLY A 98 12.87 8.87 -1.11
C GLY A 98 11.88 8.44 -2.18
N VAL A 99 11.88 7.13 -2.41
CA VAL A 99 10.82 6.39 -3.07
C VAL A 99 10.39 5.29 -2.10
N GLU A 100 9.16 5.37 -1.61
CA GLU A 100 8.74 4.67 -0.40
C GLU A 100 7.52 3.77 -0.60
N ASP A 101 7.49 2.71 0.21
CA ASP A 101 6.38 1.76 0.41
C ASP A 101 5.71 1.33 -0.90
N PRO A 102 6.47 0.73 -1.84
CA PRO A 102 5.96 0.36 -3.15
C PRO A 102 4.83 -0.65 -3.01
N ARG A 103 3.83 -0.55 -3.89
CA ARG A 103 2.93 -1.66 -4.24
C ARG A 103 3.04 -1.86 -5.74
N ILE A 104 3.13 -3.11 -6.18
CA ILE A 104 3.13 -3.45 -7.60
C ILE A 104 1.85 -4.22 -7.91
N THR A 105 1.20 -3.85 -9.00
CA THR A 105 0.05 -4.57 -9.55
C THR A 105 0.33 -4.88 -11.00
N PHE A 106 0.24 -6.15 -11.40
CA PHE A 106 0.23 -6.50 -12.81
C PHE A 106 -1.15 -6.19 -13.41
N LEU A 107 -1.20 -5.27 -14.37
CA LEU A 107 -2.43 -4.91 -15.07
C LEU A 107 -2.50 -5.71 -16.36
N ALA A 108 -3.17 -6.88 -16.32
CA ALA A 108 -3.23 -7.81 -17.44
C ALA A 108 -3.79 -7.20 -18.73
N ASP A 109 -4.73 -6.27 -18.63
CA ASP A 109 -5.29 -5.53 -19.78
C ASP A 109 -4.24 -4.71 -20.56
N LEU A 110 -3.17 -4.30 -19.87
CA LEU A 110 -2.09 -3.48 -20.43
C LEU A 110 -0.80 -4.27 -20.63
N GLY A 111 -0.67 -5.46 -20.03
CA GLY A 111 0.54 -6.27 -20.06
C GLY A 111 1.73 -5.63 -19.35
N VAL A 112 1.49 -4.79 -18.33
CA VAL A 112 2.55 -4.08 -17.60
C VAL A 112 2.37 -4.18 -16.08
N HIS A 113 3.49 -4.17 -15.37
CA HIS A 113 3.53 -3.95 -13.93
C HIS A 113 3.46 -2.46 -13.64
N VAL A 114 2.56 -2.07 -12.74
CA VAL A 114 2.44 -0.70 -12.24
C VAL A 114 2.89 -0.66 -10.78
N MET A 115 3.96 0.08 -10.50
CA MET A 115 4.42 0.39 -9.16
C MET A 115 3.85 1.73 -8.72
N THR A 116 2.99 1.72 -7.71
CA THR A 116 2.67 2.90 -6.91
C THR A 116 3.70 3.06 -5.82
N TYR A 117 4.19 4.27 -5.59
CA TYR A 117 5.11 4.59 -4.50
C TYR A 117 4.86 6.00 -3.96
N VAL A 118 5.41 6.28 -2.78
CA VAL A 118 5.41 7.62 -2.20
C VAL A 118 6.77 8.27 -2.49
N ALA A 119 6.77 9.32 -3.31
CA ALA A 119 7.93 10.18 -3.52
C ALA A 119 8.09 11.12 -2.32
N TYR A 120 9.24 11.10 -1.65
CA TYR A 120 9.50 11.96 -0.49
C TYR A 120 10.47 13.08 -0.85
N GLY A 121 9.91 14.20 -1.33
CA GLY A 121 10.67 15.34 -1.84
C GLY A 121 10.48 16.64 -1.03
N PRO A 122 10.65 17.82 -1.65
CA PRO A 122 10.66 19.11 -0.96
C PRO A 122 9.36 19.48 -0.25
N LEU A 123 8.22 19.00 -0.77
CA LEU A 123 6.88 19.25 -0.23
C LEU A 123 6.36 18.06 0.60
N GLY A 124 7.25 17.16 1.00
CA GLY A 124 6.88 15.93 1.69
C GLY A 124 6.41 14.82 0.75
N PRO A 125 5.63 13.85 1.29
CA PRO A 125 5.25 12.63 0.60
C PRO A 125 4.16 12.91 -0.45
N ARG A 126 4.44 12.51 -1.68
CA ARG A 126 3.53 12.63 -2.81
C ARG A 126 3.40 11.29 -3.53
N PRO A 127 2.18 10.83 -3.83
CA PRO A 127 2.00 9.63 -4.63
C PRO A 127 2.59 9.79 -6.03
N ALA A 128 3.26 8.74 -6.52
CA ALA A 128 3.79 8.67 -7.87
C ALA A 128 3.72 7.24 -8.42
N LEU A 129 3.83 7.12 -9.75
CA LEU A 129 3.78 5.85 -10.47
C LEU A 129 5.04 5.61 -11.30
N ALA A 130 5.46 4.35 -11.37
CA ALA A 130 6.39 3.83 -12.35
C ALA A 130 5.82 2.55 -12.98
N VAL A 131 6.23 2.23 -14.21
CA VAL A 131 5.80 1.04 -14.93
C VAL A 131 6.97 0.24 -15.46
N SER A 132 6.79 -1.08 -15.57
CA SER A 132 7.79 -2.01 -16.09
C SER A 132 7.12 -3.18 -16.80
N ASP A 133 7.72 -3.65 -17.90
CA ASP A 133 7.35 -4.88 -18.60
C ASP A 133 8.27 -6.06 -18.23
N ASP A 134 9.47 -5.80 -17.72
CA ASP A 134 10.49 -6.80 -17.42
C ASP A 134 10.83 -6.96 -15.92
N THR A 135 10.24 -6.12 -15.05
CA THR A 135 10.46 -6.05 -13.59
C THR A 135 11.88 -5.60 -13.18
N VAL A 136 12.69 -5.13 -14.14
CA VAL A 136 14.07 -4.66 -13.94
C VAL A 136 14.17 -3.17 -14.23
N HIS A 137 13.66 -2.74 -15.38
CA HIS A 137 13.68 -1.35 -15.81
C HIS A 137 12.33 -0.70 -15.53
N TRP A 138 12.37 0.40 -14.76
CA TRP A 138 11.16 1.12 -14.34
C TRP A 138 11.12 2.52 -14.96
N ARG A 139 10.08 2.77 -15.75
CA ARG A 139 9.79 4.08 -16.33
C ARG A 139 8.82 4.84 -15.44
N ARG A 140 9.25 5.97 -14.87
CA ARG A 140 8.37 6.86 -14.11
C ARG A 140 7.29 7.45 -15.03
N LEU A 141 6.04 7.37 -14.61
CA LEU A 141 4.94 8.15 -15.19
C LEU A 141 4.78 9.50 -14.48
N GLY A 142 5.23 9.58 -13.22
CA GLY A 142 5.25 10.80 -12.42
C GLY A 142 4.20 10.82 -11.31
N PRO A 143 4.01 11.98 -10.65
CA PRO A 143 3.08 12.14 -9.54
C PRO A 143 1.62 11.99 -9.96
N LEU A 144 0.79 11.47 -9.05
CA LEU A 144 -0.65 11.42 -9.27
C LEU A 144 -1.31 12.80 -9.22
N HIS A 145 -2.42 12.91 -9.94
CA HIS A 145 -3.32 14.05 -9.94
C HIS A 145 -4.77 13.59 -9.82
N PHE A 146 -5.51 14.19 -8.88
CA PHE A 146 -6.94 13.93 -8.66
C PHE A 146 -7.77 15.08 -9.25
N ALA A 147 -8.73 14.77 -10.10
CA ALA A 147 -9.63 15.77 -10.67
C ALA A 147 -10.47 16.44 -9.57
N TYR A 148 -10.52 17.78 -9.61
CA TYR A 148 -11.30 18.56 -8.66
C TYR A 148 -12.77 18.17 -8.69
N ARG A 149 -13.35 18.00 -7.49
CA ARG A 149 -14.77 17.73 -7.32
C ARG A 149 -15.41 18.86 -6.51
N PRO A 150 -16.30 19.68 -7.10
CA PRO A 150 -16.99 20.75 -6.38
C PRO A 150 -17.71 20.26 -5.11
N GLY A 151 -18.30 19.06 -5.17
CA GLY A 151 -19.00 18.47 -4.02
C GLY A 151 -18.11 18.11 -2.83
N LEU A 152 -16.80 18.01 -3.00
CA LEU A 152 -15.85 17.82 -1.90
C LEU A 152 -15.44 19.17 -1.27
N SER A 153 -15.71 20.30 -1.93
CA SER A 153 -15.30 21.64 -1.50
C SER A 153 -13.81 21.76 -1.14
N THR A 154 -12.97 20.86 -1.64
CA THR A 154 -11.54 20.81 -1.36
C THR A 154 -10.80 20.15 -2.51
N ASP A 155 -9.54 20.54 -2.72
CA ASP A 155 -8.66 19.92 -3.70
C ASP A 155 -7.83 18.83 -3.00
N LEU A 156 -8.04 17.57 -3.41
CA LEU A 156 -7.33 16.44 -2.84
C LEU A 156 -5.83 16.49 -3.11
N ASN A 157 -5.38 17.22 -4.13
CA ASN A 157 -3.97 17.35 -4.48
C ASN A 157 -3.15 18.17 -3.47
N PHE A 158 -3.81 18.88 -2.53
CA PHE A 158 -3.11 19.60 -1.47
C PHE A 158 -2.67 18.70 -0.32
N PHE A 159 -3.32 17.55 -0.16
CA PHE A 159 -3.11 16.69 0.99
C PHE A 159 -2.08 15.61 0.70
N PRO A 160 -1.20 15.30 1.67
CA PRO A 160 -0.44 14.06 1.65
C PRO A 160 -1.37 12.86 1.44
N ASN A 161 -0.92 11.88 0.68
CA ASN A 161 -1.70 10.70 0.35
C ASN A 161 -0.75 9.49 0.27
N LYS A 162 -1.19 8.36 0.81
CA LYS A 162 -0.38 7.14 0.98
C LYS A 162 -1.22 5.90 0.70
N ASP A 163 -0.62 4.71 0.83
CA ASP A 163 -1.29 3.41 0.72
C ASP A 163 -2.06 3.24 -0.59
N LEU A 164 -1.35 3.54 -1.67
CA LEU A 164 -1.92 3.54 -3.00
C LEU A 164 -1.76 2.16 -3.59
N VAL A 165 -2.83 1.65 -4.20
CA VAL A 165 -2.78 0.35 -4.87
C VAL A 165 -3.89 0.21 -5.89
N PHE A 166 -3.56 -0.33 -7.06
CA PHE A 166 -4.53 -0.62 -8.11
C PHE A 166 -5.23 -1.96 -7.87
N PHE A 167 -6.47 -2.04 -8.31
CA PHE A 167 -7.08 -3.35 -8.57
C PHE A 167 -6.42 -3.98 -9.80
N PRO A 168 -6.22 -5.30 -9.83
CA PRO A 168 -5.55 -5.97 -10.94
C PRO A 168 -6.42 -6.08 -12.22
N GLU A 169 -7.72 -5.83 -12.10
CA GLU A 169 -8.70 -5.92 -13.18
C GLU A 169 -9.30 -4.55 -13.53
N VAL A 170 -9.75 -4.41 -14.77
CA VAL A 170 -10.57 -3.27 -15.20
C VAL A 170 -11.97 -3.42 -14.60
N LEU A 171 -12.42 -2.40 -13.89
CA LEU A 171 -13.70 -2.39 -13.17
C LEU A 171 -14.66 -1.34 -13.73
N PRO A 172 -15.98 -1.51 -13.55
CA PRO A 172 -16.93 -0.44 -13.84
C PRO A 172 -16.65 0.77 -12.95
N GLY A 173 -16.37 1.93 -13.56
CA GLY A 173 -16.31 3.21 -12.87
C GLY A 173 -17.71 3.73 -12.50
N PRO A 174 -17.81 4.87 -11.80
CA PRO A 174 -19.08 5.40 -11.28
C PRO A 174 -20.18 5.69 -12.32
N ASN A 175 -19.80 5.84 -13.59
CA ASN A 175 -20.71 6.04 -14.73
C ASN A 175 -20.88 4.77 -15.59
N GLY A 176 -20.46 3.62 -15.08
CA GLY A 176 -20.48 2.33 -15.77
C GLY A 176 -19.39 2.15 -16.84
N ARG A 177 -18.51 3.15 -17.06
CA ARG A 177 -17.42 3.02 -18.03
C ARG A 177 -16.28 2.16 -17.46
N PRO A 178 -15.57 1.39 -18.28
CA PRO A 178 -14.41 0.63 -17.82
C PRO A 178 -13.30 1.55 -17.31
N CYS A 179 -12.80 1.27 -16.11
CA CYS A 179 -11.78 2.06 -15.44
C CYS A 179 -10.74 1.16 -14.74
N PHE A 180 -9.52 1.67 -14.62
CA PHE A 180 -8.56 1.17 -13.64
C PHE A 180 -8.88 1.85 -12.30
N ALA A 181 -9.33 1.06 -11.33
CA ALA A 181 -9.65 1.55 -10.00
C ALA A 181 -8.42 1.48 -9.10
N MET A 182 -8.27 2.48 -8.22
CA MET A 182 -7.14 2.58 -7.31
C MET A 182 -7.62 2.98 -5.92
N LEU A 183 -7.20 2.21 -4.91
CA LEU A 183 -7.36 2.60 -3.51
C LEU A 183 -6.25 3.57 -3.13
N HIS A 184 -6.56 4.49 -2.22
CA HIS A 184 -5.61 5.44 -1.65
C HIS A 184 -6.07 5.92 -0.27
N ARG A 185 -5.20 6.60 0.47
CA ARG A 185 -5.51 7.13 1.80
C ARG A 185 -5.05 8.58 1.95
N PRO A 186 -5.91 9.56 1.61
CA PRO A 186 -5.67 10.96 1.89
C PRO A 186 -5.47 11.19 3.40
N MET A 187 -4.61 12.14 3.73
CA MET A 187 -4.34 12.56 5.10
C MET A 187 -4.70 14.04 5.23
N TRP A 188 -5.71 14.34 6.05
CA TRP A 188 -6.20 15.71 6.27
C TRP A 188 -5.27 16.48 7.22
N GLU A 189 -4.04 16.73 6.76
CA GLU A 189 -2.99 17.39 7.54
C GLU A 189 -2.22 18.37 6.64
N LEU A 190 -2.31 19.66 6.96
CA LEU A 190 -1.55 20.75 6.35
C LEU A 190 -0.80 21.61 7.39
N ASP A 191 -0.86 21.27 8.68
CA ASP A 191 -0.16 21.97 9.76
C ASP A 191 1.36 21.92 9.56
N TRP A 192 1.90 20.88 8.91
CA TRP A 192 3.32 20.83 8.55
C TRP A 192 3.71 21.90 7.52
N LEU A 193 2.76 22.37 6.69
CA LEU A 193 2.99 23.41 5.69
C LEU A 193 2.73 24.81 6.26
N ARG A 194 1.59 24.97 6.96
CA ARG A 194 1.21 26.22 7.63
C ARG A 194 0.64 25.90 9.02
N PRO A 195 1.48 25.92 10.07
CA PRO A 195 1.05 25.53 11.41
C PRO A 195 -0.15 26.35 11.92
N GLY A 196 -1.20 25.66 12.37
CA GLY A 196 -2.35 26.29 13.04
C GLY A 196 -3.46 26.75 12.09
N GLU A 197 -3.27 26.69 10.78
CA GLU A 197 -4.35 26.90 9.79
C GLU A 197 -5.31 25.69 9.74
N GLY A 198 -4.83 24.52 10.17
CA GLY A 198 -5.59 23.27 10.09
C GLY A 198 -5.79 22.77 8.66
N ALA A 199 -6.59 21.72 8.55
CA ALA A 199 -6.93 21.06 7.29
C ALA A 199 -8.40 20.64 7.34
N PRO A 200 -9.35 21.44 6.81
CA PRO A 200 -10.73 21.03 6.80
C PRO A 200 -10.87 19.77 5.96
N ALA A 201 -11.46 18.73 6.55
CA ALA A 201 -11.79 17.52 5.81
C ALA A 201 -12.76 17.86 4.66
N PRO A 202 -12.77 17.07 3.57
CA PRO A 202 -13.70 17.29 2.46
C PRO A 202 -15.15 17.37 2.91
N ALA A 203 -15.97 18.18 2.23
CA ALA A 203 -17.40 18.25 2.50
C ALA A 203 -18.04 16.85 2.42
N GLY A 204 -18.85 16.51 3.44
CA GLY A 204 -19.47 15.19 3.59
C GLY A 204 -18.60 14.16 4.32
N VAL A 205 -17.33 14.45 4.61
CA VAL A 205 -16.48 13.61 5.47
C VAL A 205 -16.74 13.96 6.93
N THR A 206 -17.44 13.08 7.64
CA THR A 206 -17.80 13.29 9.05
C THR A 206 -16.75 12.76 10.03
N ASP A 207 -15.86 11.89 9.55
CA ASP A 207 -14.77 11.32 10.33
C ASP A 207 -13.43 11.75 9.70
N PRO A 208 -12.65 12.62 10.37
CA PRO A 208 -11.40 13.12 9.82
C PRO A 208 -10.23 12.14 9.99
N ARG A 209 -10.45 10.94 10.52
CA ARG A 209 -9.37 9.95 10.63
C ARG A 209 -8.95 9.47 9.24
N PRO A 210 -7.64 9.29 8.98
CA PRO A 210 -7.17 8.78 7.69
C PRO A 210 -7.84 7.45 7.36
N SER A 211 -8.46 7.41 6.18
CA SER A 211 -9.42 6.41 5.75
C SER A 211 -9.11 5.97 4.32
N ILE A 212 -9.57 4.79 3.93
CA ILE A 212 -9.41 4.25 2.58
C ILE A 212 -10.43 4.89 1.64
N TRP A 213 -9.94 5.41 0.53
CA TRP A 213 -10.68 6.03 -0.56
C TRP A 213 -10.41 5.28 -1.86
N ILE A 214 -11.26 5.48 -2.85
CA ILE A 214 -11.11 4.94 -4.20
C ILE A 214 -11.20 6.06 -5.23
N ALA A 215 -10.41 5.96 -6.29
CA ALA A 215 -10.46 6.83 -7.46
C ALA A 215 -10.21 6.01 -8.75
N TYR A 216 -10.51 6.61 -9.90
CA TYR A 216 -10.59 5.87 -11.17
C TYR A 216 -9.84 6.58 -12.30
N ALA A 217 -9.03 5.84 -13.05
CA ALA A 217 -8.50 6.25 -14.35
C ALA A 217 -9.35 5.61 -15.48
N ASP A 218 -9.71 6.39 -16.50
CA ASP A 218 -10.49 5.88 -17.64
C ASP A 218 -9.68 4.87 -18.45
N ALA A 219 -10.20 3.65 -18.65
CA ALA A 219 -9.44 2.59 -19.29
C ALA A 219 -9.17 2.89 -20.78
N GLY A 220 -10.06 3.61 -21.46
CA GLY A 220 -9.86 4.02 -22.85
C GLY A 220 -8.70 5.02 -22.98
N ALA A 221 -8.65 6.00 -22.08
CA ALA A 221 -7.55 6.95 -22.00
C ALA A 221 -6.21 6.27 -21.68
N VAL A 222 -6.20 5.34 -20.72
CA VAL A 222 -4.99 4.59 -20.33
C VAL A 222 -4.46 3.69 -21.46
N ARG A 223 -5.35 3.02 -22.21
CA ARG A 223 -4.95 2.22 -23.37
C ARG A 223 -4.39 3.07 -24.51
N ALA A 224 -4.85 4.31 -24.64
CA ALA A 224 -4.32 5.25 -25.63
C ALA A 224 -2.98 5.86 -25.19
N ASP A 225 -2.84 6.15 -23.90
CA ASP A 225 -1.61 6.65 -23.28
C ASP A 225 -1.54 6.20 -21.81
N LEU A 226 -0.54 5.35 -21.51
CA LEU A 226 -0.29 4.85 -20.15
C LEU A 226 -0.14 5.97 -19.11
N SER A 227 0.30 7.17 -19.51
CA SER A 227 0.44 8.32 -18.59
C SER A 227 -0.90 8.71 -17.94
N ALA A 228 -2.03 8.37 -18.57
CA ALA A 228 -3.37 8.63 -18.03
C ALA A 228 -3.64 7.86 -16.72
N LEU A 229 -2.84 6.84 -16.36
CA LEU A 229 -2.88 6.22 -15.03
C LEU A 229 -2.61 7.22 -13.90
N THR A 230 -1.90 8.31 -14.19
CA THR A 230 -1.64 9.37 -13.21
C THR A 230 -2.81 10.33 -13.01
N SER A 231 -3.84 10.27 -13.86
CA SER A 231 -4.99 11.18 -13.86
C SER A 231 -6.24 10.49 -13.34
N LEU A 232 -6.53 10.71 -12.06
CA LEU A 232 -7.61 10.04 -11.35
C LEU A 232 -8.84 10.92 -11.22
N THR A 233 -10.01 10.30 -11.30
CA THR A 233 -11.30 10.98 -11.20
C THR A 233 -12.19 10.30 -10.15
N HIS A 234 -13.28 10.97 -9.79
CA HIS A 234 -14.32 10.40 -8.93
C HIS A 234 -13.85 9.85 -7.58
N ALA A 235 -12.85 10.50 -6.96
CA ALA A 235 -12.41 10.14 -5.62
C ALA A 235 -13.61 10.11 -4.63
N ALA A 236 -13.70 9.05 -3.83
CA ALA A 236 -14.76 8.82 -2.86
C ALA A 236 -14.28 7.98 -1.66
N PRO A 237 -14.82 8.18 -0.45
CA PRO A 237 -14.51 7.34 0.69
C PRO A 237 -15.08 5.92 0.50
N VAL A 238 -14.31 4.92 0.93
CA VAL A 238 -14.73 3.50 0.93
C VAL A 238 -14.89 3.00 2.36
N ALA A 239 -13.87 3.23 3.18
CA ALA A 239 -13.78 2.63 4.50
C ALA A 239 -13.02 3.57 5.45
N GLY A 240 -13.60 3.87 6.61
CA GLY A 240 -12.91 4.51 7.73
C GLY A 240 -12.71 3.55 8.91
N PRO A 241 -11.97 3.94 9.95
CA PRO A 241 -11.80 3.16 11.18
C PRO A 241 -13.13 2.80 11.88
N GLN A 242 -13.37 1.50 12.14
CA GLN A 242 -14.57 1.01 12.83
C GLN A 242 -14.26 0.00 13.95
N MET A 243 -13.18 -0.78 13.83
CA MET A 243 -12.79 -1.79 14.81
C MET A 243 -11.77 -1.24 15.83
N PRO A 244 -11.68 -1.81 17.05
CA PRO A 244 -10.75 -1.33 18.07
C PRO A 244 -9.28 -1.35 17.63
N PHE A 245 -8.87 -2.36 16.87
CA PHE A 245 -7.48 -2.50 16.42
C PHE A 245 -7.06 -1.48 15.36
N GLU A 246 -8.02 -0.74 14.82
CA GLU A 246 -7.83 0.19 13.72
C GLU A 246 -8.25 1.64 14.07
N GLU A 247 -8.45 1.94 15.35
CA GLU A 247 -9.11 3.14 15.86
C GLU A 247 -8.54 4.47 15.34
N ALA A 248 -7.23 4.53 15.08
CA ALA A 248 -6.53 5.77 14.79
C ALA A 248 -6.52 6.08 13.28
N LYS A 249 -6.25 5.05 12.46
CA LYS A 249 -6.24 5.13 10.99
C LYS A 249 -6.23 3.74 10.35
N ILE A 250 -6.66 3.68 9.10
CA ILE A 250 -6.54 2.50 8.23
C ILE A 250 -5.97 2.85 6.86
N GLY A 251 -5.40 1.86 6.18
CA GLY A 251 -4.93 2.01 4.80
C GLY A 251 -4.85 0.68 4.06
N ALA A 252 -4.86 0.74 2.74
CA ALA A 252 -4.73 -0.44 1.89
C ALA A 252 -3.31 -1.02 1.98
N GLY A 253 -3.22 -2.34 2.07
CA GLY A 253 -1.95 -3.06 2.07
C GLY A 253 -1.52 -3.45 0.65
N PRO A 254 -1.58 -4.75 0.29
CA PRO A 254 -1.30 -5.25 -1.06
C PRO A 254 -2.45 -5.00 -2.04
N PRO A 255 -2.26 -5.29 -3.35
CA PRO A 255 -3.33 -5.31 -4.33
C PRO A 255 -4.51 -6.19 -3.87
N PRO A 256 -5.77 -5.72 -4.00
CA PRO A 256 -6.93 -6.52 -3.65
C PRO A 256 -6.95 -7.85 -4.39
N LEU A 257 -7.13 -8.94 -3.66
CA LEU A 257 -7.19 -10.29 -4.21
C LEU A 257 -8.61 -10.61 -4.68
N ARG A 258 -8.73 -11.15 -5.89
CA ARG A 258 -10.01 -11.69 -6.35
C ARG A 258 -10.32 -12.98 -5.59
N VAL A 259 -11.44 -13.01 -4.89
CA VAL A 259 -11.94 -14.20 -4.17
C VAL A 259 -13.39 -14.49 -4.58
N PRO A 260 -13.92 -15.71 -4.32
CA PRO A 260 -15.30 -16.04 -4.68
C PRO A 260 -16.33 -15.05 -4.12
N GLU A 261 -16.08 -14.48 -2.94
CA GLU A 261 -16.99 -13.56 -2.27
C GLU A 261 -16.90 -12.10 -2.77
N GLY A 262 -15.86 -11.73 -3.53
CA GLY A 262 -15.61 -10.32 -3.88
C GLY A 262 -14.14 -9.99 -4.10
N TRP A 263 -13.74 -8.81 -3.64
CA TRP A 263 -12.34 -8.39 -3.55
C TRP A 263 -11.91 -8.43 -2.09
N LEU A 264 -10.96 -9.31 -1.77
CA LEU A 264 -10.36 -9.35 -0.45
C LEU A 264 -9.23 -8.32 -0.39
N LEU A 265 -9.47 -7.26 0.37
CA LEU A 265 -8.46 -6.26 0.72
C LEU A 265 -7.86 -6.61 2.08
N ILE A 266 -6.57 -6.93 2.10
CA ILE A 266 -5.78 -6.96 3.33
C ILE A 266 -5.38 -5.52 3.65
N HIS A 267 -5.74 -5.04 4.83
CA HIS A 267 -5.50 -3.65 5.23
C HIS A 267 -4.74 -3.60 6.54
N HIS A 268 -4.03 -2.50 6.80
CA HIS A 268 -3.52 -2.23 8.14
C HIS A 268 -4.49 -1.35 8.92
N GLY A 269 -4.56 -1.61 10.23
CA GLY A 269 -5.19 -0.79 11.24
C GLY A 269 -4.18 -0.35 12.29
N VAL A 270 -4.37 0.85 12.83
CA VAL A 270 -3.46 1.44 13.81
C VAL A 270 -4.19 1.84 15.08
N THR A 271 -3.57 1.55 16.23
CA THR A 271 -3.94 2.10 17.55
C THR A 271 -2.83 2.97 18.11
N GLY A 272 -3.16 3.86 19.06
CA GLY A 272 -2.18 4.72 19.73
C GLY A 272 -1.90 6.03 19.00
N PRO A 273 -0.77 6.71 19.32
CA PRO A 273 -0.47 8.05 18.81
C PRO A 273 -0.36 8.11 17.29
N VAL A 274 -0.84 9.21 16.71
CA VAL A 274 -0.60 9.57 15.31
C VAL A 274 0.19 10.87 15.31
N ALA A 275 1.46 10.81 14.89
CA ALA A 275 2.30 11.99 14.81
C ALA A 275 1.76 12.98 13.77
N LYS A 276 1.97 14.28 14.02
CA LYS A 276 1.70 15.34 13.05
C LYS A 276 2.83 15.43 12.03
N GLY A 277 2.53 15.93 10.83
CA GLY A 277 3.50 16.01 9.74
C GLY A 277 4.08 14.65 9.31
N PHE A 278 5.41 14.56 9.27
CA PHE A 278 6.15 13.42 8.70
C PHE A 278 7.02 12.68 9.72
N GLU A 279 6.77 12.88 11.02
CA GLU A 279 7.51 12.22 12.09
C GLU A 279 7.07 10.77 12.31
N LEU A 280 7.97 9.97 12.89
CA LEU A 280 7.65 8.62 13.32
C LEU A 280 6.66 8.65 14.49
N SER A 281 5.62 7.82 14.38
CA SER A 281 4.57 7.72 15.40
C SER A 281 4.95 6.72 16.50
N HIS A 282 5.99 7.02 17.29
CA HIS A 282 6.43 6.14 18.37
C HIS A 282 5.28 5.80 19.34
N GLY A 283 5.16 4.51 19.69
CA GLY A 283 4.08 3.99 20.54
C GLY A 283 2.79 3.64 19.80
N SER A 284 2.71 3.88 18.49
CA SER A 284 1.63 3.32 17.67
C SER A 284 1.81 1.81 17.49
N VAL A 285 0.70 1.11 17.25
CA VAL A 285 0.71 -0.33 16.97
C VAL A 285 -0.02 -0.59 15.67
N TYR A 286 0.69 -1.15 14.69
CA TYR A 286 0.13 -1.53 13.38
C TYR A 286 -0.20 -3.01 13.37
N ARG A 287 -1.40 -3.33 12.87
CA ARG A 287 -1.93 -4.69 12.76
C ARG A 287 -2.55 -4.88 11.38
N ALA A 288 -2.64 -6.12 10.90
CA ALA A 288 -3.30 -6.45 9.64
C ALA A 288 -4.69 -7.04 9.90
N GLY A 289 -5.67 -6.67 9.08
CA GLY A 289 -7.00 -7.27 9.04
C GLY A 289 -7.48 -7.46 7.59
N GLY A 290 -8.75 -7.81 7.44
CA GLY A 290 -9.38 -8.03 6.14
C GLY A 290 -10.65 -7.21 5.94
N ILE A 291 -10.85 -6.72 4.73
CA ILE A 291 -12.07 -6.09 4.24
C ILE A 291 -12.49 -6.81 2.96
N LEU A 292 -13.74 -7.25 2.89
CA LEU A 292 -14.35 -7.75 1.66
C LEU A 292 -15.08 -6.60 0.98
N LEU A 293 -14.71 -6.31 -0.27
CA LEU A 293 -15.37 -5.33 -1.13
C LEU A 293 -16.19 -6.05 -2.21
N ASP A 294 -17.26 -5.40 -2.68
CA ASP A 294 -18.11 -5.92 -3.75
C ASP A 294 -17.32 -6.07 -5.06
N ALA A 295 -17.56 -7.19 -5.75
CA ALA A 295 -16.84 -7.58 -6.97
C ALA A 295 -16.98 -6.56 -8.12
N LEU A 296 -18.17 -5.97 -8.24
CA LEU A 296 -18.53 -5.06 -9.34
C LEU A 296 -18.40 -3.60 -8.94
N ASP A 297 -18.70 -3.29 -7.67
CA ASP A 297 -18.57 -1.94 -7.11
C ASP A 297 -17.62 -1.96 -5.89
N PRO A 298 -16.29 -1.86 -6.11
CA PRO A 298 -15.32 -1.93 -5.02
C PRO A 298 -15.42 -0.79 -4.00
N SER A 299 -16.28 0.21 -4.22
CA SER A 299 -16.57 1.24 -3.22
C SER A 299 -17.48 0.74 -2.08
N ARG A 300 -18.10 -0.43 -2.25
CA ARG A 300 -19.02 -1.04 -1.27
C ARG A 300 -18.32 -2.11 -0.43
N VAL A 301 -18.22 -1.85 0.87
CA VAL A 301 -17.77 -2.83 1.87
C VAL A 301 -18.87 -3.84 2.16
N LEU A 302 -18.59 -5.13 1.96
CA LEU A 302 -19.49 -6.25 2.24
C LEU A 302 -19.27 -6.83 3.64
N ALA A 303 -18.01 -6.99 4.05
CA ALA A 303 -17.64 -7.52 5.35
C ALA A 303 -16.28 -6.96 5.80
N ARG A 304 -15.99 -7.04 7.10
CA ARG A 304 -14.71 -6.63 7.69
C ARG A 304 -14.37 -7.53 8.89
N SER A 305 -13.09 -7.85 9.07
CA SER A 305 -12.65 -8.66 10.21
C SER A 305 -12.85 -7.89 11.52
N PRO A 306 -13.51 -8.47 12.53
CA PRO A 306 -13.74 -7.78 13.81
C PRO A 306 -12.47 -7.72 14.68
N GLN A 307 -11.51 -8.59 14.38
CA GLN A 307 -10.22 -8.71 15.06
C GLN A 307 -9.09 -8.66 14.02
N PRO A 308 -7.87 -8.29 14.43
CA PRO A 308 -6.71 -8.36 13.55
C PRO A 308 -6.39 -9.83 13.22
N TRP A 309 -6.01 -10.08 11.98
CA TRP A 309 -5.48 -11.37 11.53
C TRP A 309 -4.01 -11.54 11.86
N LEU A 310 -3.26 -10.44 11.88
CA LEU A 310 -1.86 -10.42 12.27
C LEU A 310 -1.61 -9.24 13.22
N SER A 311 -0.97 -9.53 14.35
CA SER A 311 -0.50 -8.53 15.31
C SER A 311 0.98 -8.76 15.61
N PRO A 312 1.74 -7.70 15.96
CA PRO A 312 3.13 -7.83 16.37
C PRO A 312 3.25 -8.79 17.56
N GLN A 313 4.09 -9.82 17.43
CA GLN A 313 4.27 -10.86 18.44
C GLN A 313 5.74 -11.26 18.62
N ILE A 314 6.52 -11.29 17.54
CA ILE A 314 7.94 -11.67 17.59
C ILE A 314 8.83 -10.42 17.60
N ARG A 315 10.10 -10.63 17.98
CA ARG A 315 11.07 -9.54 18.19
C ARG A 315 11.17 -8.61 17.00
N GLU A 316 11.27 -9.16 15.80
CA GLU A 316 11.41 -8.42 14.55
C GLU A 316 10.20 -7.53 14.24
N GLU A 317 9.03 -7.82 14.82
CA GLU A 317 7.81 -7.01 14.68
C GLU A 317 7.64 -6.00 15.83
N THR A 318 8.21 -6.28 17.00
CA THR A 318 8.08 -5.44 18.21
C THR A 318 9.23 -4.46 18.39
N GLU A 319 10.42 -4.75 17.83
CA GLU A 319 11.65 -3.97 17.98
C GLU A 319 12.23 -3.57 16.62
N GLY A 320 12.53 -2.29 16.46
CA GLY A 320 13.10 -1.71 15.24
C GLY A 320 13.02 -0.19 15.26
N THR A 321 13.20 0.47 14.11
CA THR A 321 13.09 1.94 13.98
C THR A 321 11.73 2.44 14.47
N LEU A 322 10.67 1.69 14.16
CA LEU A 322 9.35 1.87 14.74
C LEU A 322 8.84 0.50 15.23
N GLY A 323 8.93 0.26 16.54
CA GLY A 323 8.43 -0.98 17.12
C GLY A 323 6.91 -1.17 17.01
N ASN A 324 6.46 -2.42 17.14
CA ASN A 324 5.06 -2.85 17.10
C ASN A 324 4.38 -2.66 15.74
N VAL A 325 5.05 -3.10 14.67
CA VAL A 325 4.56 -2.98 13.30
C VAL A 325 4.49 -4.33 12.61
N VAL A 326 3.31 -4.65 12.09
CA VAL A 326 3.12 -5.57 10.95
C VAL A 326 2.41 -4.81 9.82
N PHE A 327 3.05 -4.71 8.65
CA PHE A 327 2.61 -3.82 7.57
C PHE A 327 2.51 -4.57 6.22
N PRO A 328 1.35 -5.17 5.90
CA PRO A 328 1.18 -5.99 4.69
C PRO A 328 1.21 -5.10 3.44
N THR A 329 2.03 -5.46 2.46
CA THR A 329 2.30 -4.60 1.29
C THR A 329 2.35 -5.36 -0.04
N ALA A 330 2.55 -6.68 0.00
CA ALA A 330 2.48 -7.52 -1.19
C ALA A 330 1.76 -8.85 -0.91
N VAL A 331 1.22 -9.46 -1.96
CA VAL A 331 0.62 -10.80 -1.90
C VAL A 331 0.79 -11.52 -3.23
N GLU A 332 1.19 -12.78 -3.19
CA GLU A 332 1.37 -13.61 -4.38
C GLU A 332 0.91 -15.04 -4.13
N GLU A 333 0.32 -15.66 -5.14
CA GLU A 333 0.01 -17.08 -5.11
C GLU A 333 1.24 -17.92 -5.49
N ILE A 334 1.65 -18.82 -4.60
CA ILE A 334 2.76 -19.76 -4.82
C ILE A 334 2.18 -21.15 -4.60
N GLU A 335 2.20 -21.98 -5.66
CA GLU A 335 1.67 -23.36 -5.62
C GLU A 335 0.24 -23.46 -5.08
N GLY A 336 -0.61 -22.47 -5.40
CA GLY A 336 -2.01 -22.41 -4.97
C GLY A 336 -2.23 -21.85 -3.56
N ILE A 337 -1.18 -21.38 -2.89
CA ILE A 337 -1.25 -20.77 -1.56
C ILE A 337 -0.91 -19.27 -1.68
N PRO A 338 -1.80 -18.35 -1.27
CA PRO A 338 -1.45 -16.93 -1.25
C PRO A 338 -0.55 -16.62 -0.06
N TYR A 339 0.62 -16.05 -0.33
CA TYR A 339 1.58 -15.56 0.66
C TYR A 339 1.60 -14.05 0.69
N VAL A 340 1.47 -13.49 1.88
CA VAL A 340 1.48 -12.05 2.17
C VAL A 340 2.85 -11.65 2.68
N PHE A 341 3.49 -10.71 1.99
CA PHE A 341 4.78 -10.12 2.35
C PHE A 341 4.52 -8.82 3.11
N TYR A 342 5.16 -8.68 4.27
CA TYR A 342 4.87 -7.58 5.18
C TYR A 342 6.12 -7.01 5.87
N GLY A 343 6.13 -5.71 6.09
CA GLY A 343 7.15 -5.03 6.88
C GLY A 343 6.99 -5.31 8.38
N MET A 344 8.12 -5.42 9.07
CA MET A 344 8.23 -5.71 10.50
C MET A 344 9.07 -4.63 11.19
N ALA A 345 8.48 -3.95 12.16
CA ALA A 345 9.08 -2.89 12.97
C ALA A 345 9.91 -1.82 12.22
N ASP A 346 9.57 -1.52 10.97
CA ASP A 346 10.35 -0.67 10.06
C ASP A 346 11.83 -1.06 9.99
N SER A 347 12.13 -2.36 9.96
CA SER A 347 13.51 -2.88 9.96
C SER A 347 13.72 -4.16 9.14
N SER A 348 12.70 -5.01 9.07
CA SER A 348 12.76 -6.32 8.45
C SER A 348 11.50 -6.62 7.66
N ILE A 349 11.51 -7.71 6.91
CA ILE A 349 10.39 -8.20 6.11
C ILE A 349 10.12 -9.65 6.48
N GLY A 350 8.86 -10.00 6.65
CA GLY A 350 8.43 -11.37 6.80
C GLY A 350 7.29 -11.77 5.89
N VAL A 351 6.85 -13.00 6.08
CA VAL A 351 5.85 -13.67 5.27
C VAL A 351 4.80 -14.33 6.15
N ALA A 352 3.54 -14.24 5.72
CA ALA A 352 2.41 -14.96 6.29
C ALA A 352 1.64 -15.68 5.17
N ALA A 353 1.10 -16.85 5.44
CA ALA A 353 0.16 -17.52 4.53
C ALA A 353 -1.26 -17.00 4.79
N LEU A 354 -1.99 -16.70 3.72
CA LEU A 354 -3.42 -16.45 3.77
C LEU A 354 -4.15 -17.80 3.67
N GLU A 355 -4.81 -18.18 4.75
CA GLU A 355 -5.55 -19.43 4.82
C GLU A 355 -7.05 -19.16 4.75
N ARG A 356 -7.78 -19.96 3.97
CA ARG A 356 -9.24 -19.96 4.02
C ARG A 356 -9.67 -20.81 5.21
N THR A 357 -10.31 -20.19 6.20
CA THR A 357 -10.88 -20.91 7.34
C THR A 357 -12.16 -21.60 6.87
N ALA A 358 -12.32 -22.90 7.14
CA ALA A 358 -13.53 -23.63 6.77
C ALA A 358 -14.78 -22.91 7.32
N PRO A 359 -15.89 -22.86 6.55
CA PRO A 359 -17.12 -22.20 6.98
C PRO A 359 -17.75 -22.82 8.23
#